data_AF-A0A961D142-F1
#
_entry.id   AF-A0A961D142-F1
#
_cell.length_a   1.000
_cell.length_b   1.000
_cell.length_c   1.000
_cell.angle_alpha   90.00
_cell.angle_beta   90.00
_cell.angle_gamma   90.00
#
_symmetry.space_group_name_H-M   'P 1'
#
loop_
_entity.id
_entity.type
_entity.pdbx_description
1 polymer ?
#
loop_
_entity_poly.entity_id
_entity_poly.type
_entity_poly.pdbx_seq_one_letter_code
_entity_poly.pdbx_strand_id
1 'polypeptide(L)'
;MSSARLHVVQNPIHRSPAPGRRAESGRGVGEAGPAGPERPGASATEFSETVRNVVSLARKGGLEVPVFRSPPRHPGVDRTIRWRNGRPPVVAIARGERPLAAVQADAIEAIVVVNRLDERRAGRFRHAAWAALHPAGSPSVSGADSADRPAPVALGRHDTAPGEATSDAPPVASALGADQVA
;
A
#
# COMPACT_ATOMS: atom_id res chain seq x y z
N MET A 1 -0.61 36.59 -7.89
CA MET A 1 -1.51 36.16 -6.80
C MET A 1 -1.47 34.64 -6.73
N SER A 2 -1.00 34.07 -5.63
CA SER A 2 -0.67 32.63 -5.52
C SER A 2 -1.90 31.83 -5.05
N SER A 3 -2.59 31.18 -5.98
CA SER A 3 -3.74 30.32 -5.66
C SER A 3 -3.26 28.95 -5.18
N ALA A 4 -3.34 28.71 -3.88
CA ALA A 4 -3.13 27.39 -3.29
C ALA A 4 -4.37 26.50 -3.54
N ARG A 5 -4.21 25.41 -4.29
CA ARG A 5 -5.30 24.47 -4.59
C ARG A 5 -5.44 23.44 -3.45
N LEU A 6 -6.59 23.46 -2.78
CA LEU A 6 -6.97 22.47 -1.77
C LEU A 6 -7.70 21.31 -2.46
N HIS A 7 -7.23 20.08 -2.25
CA HIS A 7 -7.96 18.86 -2.61
C HIS A 7 -8.39 18.14 -1.33
N VAL A 8 -9.67 17.79 -1.29
CA VAL A 8 -10.27 16.99 -0.22
C VAL A 8 -10.35 15.55 -0.72
N VAL A 9 -9.83 14.61 0.06
CA VAL A 9 -9.96 13.17 -0.25
C VAL A 9 -10.59 12.51 0.96
N GLN A 10 -11.80 12.00 0.79
CA GLN A 10 -12.47 11.17 1.78
C GLN A 10 -12.16 9.69 1.48
N ASN A 11 -11.81 8.91 2.50
CA ASN A 11 -11.58 7.47 2.34
C ASN A 11 -12.87 6.72 2.70
N PRO A 12 -13.57 6.12 1.72
CA PRO A 12 -14.90 5.53 1.96
C PRO A 12 -14.89 4.27 2.83
N ILE A 13 -13.71 3.68 3.11
CA ILE A 13 -13.58 2.38 3.78
C ILE A 13 -13.84 2.46 5.30
N HIS A 14 -13.78 3.64 5.90
CA HIS A 14 -13.94 3.83 7.35
C HIS A 14 -15.05 4.81 7.72
N ARG A 15 -16.21 4.69 7.07
CA ARG A 15 -17.41 5.42 7.50
C ARG A 15 -17.82 4.86 8.87
N SER A 16 -17.43 5.53 9.96
CA SER A 16 -18.08 5.28 11.25
C SER A 16 -19.59 5.43 11.02
N PRO A 17 -20.41 4.48 11.47
CA PRO A 17 -21.85 4.64 11.37
C PRO A 17 -22.20 5.92 12.11
N ALA A 18 -22.82 6.87 11.41
CA ALA A 18 -23.44 8.00 12.06
C ALA A 18 -24.36 7.45 13.17
N PRO A 19 -24.44 8.06 14.36
CA PRO A 19 -25.45 7.70 15.35
C PRO A 19 -26.84 8.08 14.79
N GLY A 20 -27.36 7.20 13.95
CA GLY A 20 -28.68 7.26 13.35
C GLY A 20 -29.70 6.89 14.40
N ARG A 21 -30.65 7.80 14.61
CA ARG A 21 -31.77 7.69 15.53
C ARG A 21 -32.46 6.33 15.39
N ARG A 22 -32.62 5.66 16.52
CA ARG A 22 -33.31 4.39 16.70
C ARG A 22 -34.79 4.53 16.30
N ALA A 23 -35.13 4.00 15.13
CA ALA A 23 -36.44 3.41 14.88
C ALA A 23 -36.33 1.91 15.19
N GLU A 24 -37.39 1.38 15.76
CA GLU A 24 -37.50 0.09 16.42
C GLU A 24 -37.52 -1.08 15.42
N SER A 25 -36.94 -2.21 15.80
CA SER A 25 -37.59 -3.54 15.82
C SER A 25 -36.61 -4.71 15.55
N GLY A 26 -36.59 -5.66 16.49
CA GLY A 26 -36.64 -7.09 16.13
C GLY A 26 -35.35 -7.89 15.91
N ARG A 27 -34.82 -8.44 17.03
CA ARG A 27 -34.24 -9.79 17.23
C ARG A 27 -33.18 -10.34 16.25
N GLY A 28 -31.99 -10.60 16.81
CA GLY A 28 -31.00 -11.55 16.31
C GLY A 28 -29.73 -11.51 17.15
N VAL A 29 -29.73 -12.18 18.30
CA VAL A 29 -28.60 -12.24 19.23
C VAL A 29 -27.60 -13.28 18.69
N GLY A 30 -26.60 -12.82 17.94
CA GLY A 30 -25.34 -13.53 17.73
C GLY A 30 -24.30 -12.87 18.60
N GLU A 31 -23.75 -13.62 19.55
CA GLU A 31 -22.84 -13.19 20.61
C GLU A 31 -21.64 -12.39 20.06
N ALA A 32 -21.75 -11.06 20.09
CA ALA A 32 -20.59 -10.19 20.06
C ALA A 32 -19.87 -10.41 21.39
N GLY A 33 -18.79 -11.20 21.38
CA GLY A 33 -17.88 -11.34 22.52
C GLY A 33 -17.54 -9.95 23.09
N PRO A 34 -17.28 -9.83 24.41
CA PRO A 34 -17.25 -8.55 25.10
C PRO A 34 -16.38 -7.60 24.31
N ALA A 35 -17.01 -6.53 23.81
CA ALA A 35 -16.33 -5.44 23.14
C ALA A 35 -15.22 -4.99 24.08
N GLY A 36 -13.99 -5.42 23.78
CA GLY A 36 -12.81 -4.94 24.46
C GLY A 36 -12.83 -3.41 24.39
N PRO A 37 -12.19 -2.71 25.35
CA PRO A 37 -12.30 -1.27 25.45
C PRO A 37 -12.10 -0.66 24.06
N GLU A 38 -13.14 -0.02 23.51
CA GLU A 38 -13.07 0.62 22.20
C GLU A 38 -11.85 1.51 22.24
N ARG A 39 -10.77 1.10 21.56
CA ARG A 39 -9.51 1.81 21.71
C ARG A 39 -9.78 3.24 21.27
N PRO A 40 -9.53 4.24 22.13
CA PRO A 40 -9.60 5.62 21.68
C PRO A 40 -8.73 5.69 20.43
N GLY A 41 -9.27 6.20 19.33
CA GLY A 41 -8.54 6.12 18.07
C GLY A 41 -7.28 6.99 18.09
N ALA A 42 -6.58 7.03 16.96
CA ALA A 42 -5.14 7.27 16.93
C ALA A 42 -4.66 8.45 17.80
N SER A 43 -3.80 8.16 18.77
CA SER A 43 -3.16 9.15 19.63
C SER A 43 -2.17 10.02 18.87
N ALA A 44 -1.74 11.12 19.49
CA ALA A 44 -0.75 12.01 18.90
C ALA A 44 0.63 11.34 18.72
N THR A 45 0.98 10.42 19.63
CA THR A 45 2.23 9.66 19.59
C THR A 45 2.22 8.66 18.43
N GLU A 46 1.17 7.85 18.30
CA GLU A 46 1.02 6.87 17.22
C GLU A 46 0.99 7.55 15.84
N PHE A 47 0.33 8.72 15.74
CA PHE A 47 0.39 9.53 14.53
C PHE A 47 1.81 9.98 14.20
N SER A 48 2.55 10.49 15.20
CA SER A 48 3.90 10.99 15.00
C SER A 48 4.87 9.88 14.61
N GLU A 49 4.73 8.70 15.20
CA GLU A 49 5.48 7.50 14.82
C GLU A 49 5.16 7.05 13.40
N THR A 50 3.87 6.94 13.06
CA THR A 50 3.40 6.61 11.71
C THR A 50 4.00 7.55 10.66
N VAL A 51 3.90 8.87 10.88
CA VAL A 51 4.46 9.87 9.97
C VAL A 51 5.98 9.73 9.87
N ARG A 52 6.70 9.53 10.98
CA ARG A 52 8.16 9.37 10.96
C ARG A 52 8.59 8.17 10.13
N ASN A 53 7.92 7.02 10.26
CA ASN A 53 8.25 5.81 9.51
C ASN A 53 8.01 6.00 8.00
N VAL A 54 6.83 6.52 7.64
CA VAL A 54 6.45 6.79 6.23
C VAL A 54 7.37 7.85 5.60
N VAL A 55 7.66 8.94 6.31
CA VAL A 55 8.57 10.00 5.81
C VAL A 55 9.99 9.48 5.65
N SER A 56 10.48 8.66 6.59
CA SER A 56 11.81 8.07 6.48
C SER A 56 11.93 7.17 5.25
N LEU A 57 10.89 6.37 4.97
CA LEU A 57 10.83 5.55 3.77
C LEU A 57 10.78 6.41 2.49
N ALA A 58 9.95 7.46 2.48
CA ALA A 58 9.84 8.37 1.35
C ALA A 58 11.18 9.05 1.03
N ARG A 59 11.90 9.53 2.06
CA ARG A 59 13.24 10.12 1.91
C ARG A 59 14.25 9.13 1.33
N LYS A 60 14.27 7.90 1.83
CA LYS A 60 15.14 6.83 1.30
C LYS A 60 14.85 6.53 -0.17
N GLY A 61 13.60 6.69 -0.60
CA GLY A 61 13.17 6.54 -1.99
C GLY A 61 13.34 7.78 -2.86
N GLY A 62 13.90 8.88 -2.35
CA GLY A 62 14.06 10.14 -3.11
C GLY A 62 12.74 10.85 -3.42
N LEU A 63 11.68 10.58 -2.64
CA LEU A 63 10.34 11.16 -2.84
C LEU A 63 10.21 12.52 -2.13
N GLU A 64 9.36 13.38 -2.69
CA GLU A 64 8.95 14.63 -2.05
C GLU A 64 8.16 14.33 -0.77
N VAL A 65 8.56 15.00 0.32
CA VAL A 65 7.97 14.83 1.64
C VAL A 65 7.05 16.02 1.96
N PRO A 66 5.73 15.78 2.12
CA PRO A 66 4.82 16.83 2.55
C PRO A 66 4.98 17.14 4.04
N VAL A 67 4.49 18.32 4.45
CA VAL A 67 4.33 18.64 5.86
C VAL A 67 3.02 18.03 6.37
N PHE A 68 3.14 17.11 7.32
CA PHE A 68 1.99 16.50 7.99
C PHE A 68 1.48 17.33 9.17
N ARG A 69 0.16 17.41 9.30
CA ARG A 69 -0.58 18.10 10.37
C ARG A 69 -1.81 17.29 10.81
N SER A 70 -2.34 17.60 11.99
CA SER A 70 -3.62 17.10 12.48
C SER A 70 -4.24 18.11 13.44
N PRO A 71 -5.58 18.23 13.50
CA PRO A 71 -6.57 17.70 12.55
C PRO A 71 -6.70 18.58 11.29
N PRO A 72 -7.47 18.17 10.27
CA PRO A 72 -7.89 19.03 9.17
C PRO A 72 -8.73 20.20 9.68
N ARG A 73 -8.66 21.35 8.99
CA ARG A 73 -9.48 22.53 9.33
C ARG A 73 -10.95 22.38 8.95
N HIS A 74 -11.30 21.37 8.14
CA HIS A 74 -12.67 21.10 7.73
C HIS A 74 -13.21 19.90 8.52
N PRO A 75 -14.28 20.10 9.32
CA PRO A 75 -14.94 18.99 10.02
C PRO A 75 -15.56 18.01 9.02
N GLY A 76 -15.55 16.71 9.35
CA GLY A 76 -16.09 15.65 8.49
C GLY A 76 -15.18 15.25 7.32
N VAL A 77 -13.96 15.75 7.26
CA VAL A 77 -12.96 15.36 6.26
C VAL A 77 -11.84 14.55 6.91
N ASP A 78 -11.59 13.36 6.39
CA ASP A 78 -10.54 12.47 6.89
C ASP A 78 -9.13 12.98 6.56
N ARG A 79 -8.94 13.43 5.31
CA ARG A 79 -7.66 13.95 4.81
C ARG A 79 -7.85 15.13 3.88
N THR A 80 -6.96 16.11 4.01
CA THR A 80 -6.83 17.22 3.06
C THR A 80 -5.40 17.33 2.54
N ILE A 81 -5.25 17.72 1.29
CA ILE A 81 -3.97 18.02 0.66
C ILE A 81 -4.03 19.44 0.11
N ARG A 82 -3.13 20.30 0.57
CA ARG A 82 -2.98 21.67 0.07
C ARG A 82 -1.64 21.82 -0.63
N TRP A 83 -1.70 21.98 -1.94
CA TRP A 83 -0.54 22.28 -2.77
C TRP A 83 -0.15 23.75 -2.62
N ARG A 84 1.16 24.02 -2.61
CA ARG A 84 1.70 25.37 -2.47
C ARG A 84 2.82 25.57 -3.48
N ASN A 85 2.79 26.68 -4.20
CA ASN A 85 3.82 26.98 -5.18
C ASN A 85 5.15 27.25 -4.45
N GLY A 86 6.20 26.51 -4.84
CA GLY A 86 7.55 26.65 -4.29
C GLY A 86 7.70 26.23 -2.82
N ARG A 87 6.74 25.50 -2.25
CA ARG A 87 6.80 25.00 -0.86
C ARG A 87 6.27 23.57 -0.79
N PRO A 88 6.75 22.75 0.17
CA PRO A 88 6.21 21.41 0.35
C PRO A 88 4.69 21.43 0.56
N PRO A 89 3.94 20.51 -0.09
CA PRO A 89 2.52 20.33 0.12
C PRO A 89 2.21 20.08 1.60
N VAL A 90 1.02 20.48 2.03
CA VAL A 90 0.57 20.24 3.40
C VAL A 90 -0.56 19.25 3.40
N VAL A 91 -0.36 18.18 4.16
CA VAL A 91 -1.32 17.10 4.35
C VAL A 91 -1.84 17.20 5.78
N ALA A 92 -3.14 17.32 5.95
CA ALA A 92 -3.77 17.23 7.27
C ALA A 92 -4.64 15.98 7.35
N ILE A 93 -4.50 15.19 8.42
CA ILE A 93 -5.21 13.92 8.64
C ILE A 93 -5.96 13.99 9.97
N ALA A 94 -7.20 13.51 9.97
CA ALA A 94 -8.03 13.42 11.17
C ALA A 94 -7.56 12.28 12.09
N ARG A 95 -7.62 12.53 13.41
CA ARG A 95 -7.30 11.61 14.52
C ARG A 95 -8.45 11.65 15.54
N GLY A 96 -8.40 10.85 16.60
CA GLY A 96 -9.48 10.77 17.60
C GLY A 96 -10.39 9.59 17.29
N GLU A 97 -11.59 9.80 16.78
CA GLU A 97 -12.55 8.73 16.45
C GLU A 97 -12.09 7.75 15.34
N ARG A 98 -10.91 7.98 14.74
CA ARG A 98 -10.43 7.19 13.61
C ARG A 98 -9.47 6.10 14.08
N PRO A 99 -9.68 4.84 13.66
CA PRO A 99 -8.75 3.75 13.94
C PRO A 99 -7.34 4.07 13.46
N LEU A 100 -6.32 3.62 14.19
CA LEU A 100 -4.91 3.84 13.81
C LEU A 100 -4.61 3.36 12.38
N ALA A 101 -5.14 2.20 11.99
CA ALA A 101 -4.97 1.67 10.63
C ALA A 101 -5.47 2.64 9.54
N ALA A 102 -6.56 3.37 9.79
CA ALA A 102 -7.08 4.36 8.84
C ALA A 102 -6.13 5.56 8.70
N VAL A 103 -5.55 6.00 9.82
CA VAL A 103 -4.55 7.09 9.86
C VAL A 103 -3.25 6.68 9.16
N GLN A 104 -2.81 5.43 9.36
CA GLN A 104 -1.65 4.84 8.68
C GLN A 104 -1.87 4.77 7.17
N ALA A 105 -3.01 4.22 6.73
CA ALA A 105 -3.39 4.18 5.32
C ALA A 105 -3.39 5.59 4.72
N ASP A 106 -3.90 6.58 5.46
CA ASP A 106 -3.98 7.93 4.95
C ASP A 106 -2.62 8.63 4.80
N ALA A 107 -1.67 8.34 5.71
CA ALA A 107 -0.31 8.85 5.63
C ALA A 107 0.45 8.24 4.44
N ILE A 108 0.27 6.94 4.19
CA ILE A 108 0.86 6.24 3.04
C ILE A 108 0.31 6.82 1.74
N GLU A 109 -1.01 6.89 1.61
CA GLU A 109 -1.65 7.35 0.38
C GLU A 109 -1.37 8.84 0.11
N ALA A 110 -1.14 9.63 1.16
CA ALA A 110 -0.70 11.01 0.99
C ALA A 110 0.64 11.12 0.25
N ILE A 111 1.62 10.24 0.51
CA ILE A 111 2.89 10.23 -0.23
C ILE A 111 2.67 9.83 -1.69
N VAL A 112 1.83 8.82 -1.93
CA VAL A 112 1.49 8.35 -3.28
C VAL A 112 0.89 9.49 -4.11
N VAL A 113 -0.12 10.19 -3.57
CA VAL A 113 -0.80 11.30 -4.25
C VAL A 113 0.12 12.51 -4.42
N VAL A 114 0.92 12.86 -3.41
CA VAL A 114 1.86 13.99 -3.49
C VAL A 114 2.95 13.75 -4.56
N ASN A 115 3.41 12.51 -4.70
CA ASN A 115 4.45 12.18 -5.66
C ASN A 115 3.91 11.70 -7.01
N ARG A 116 2.57 11.62 -7.17
CA ARG A 116 1.90 11.13 -8.37
C ARG A 116 2.49 9.79 -8.85
N LEU A 117 2.72 8.88 -7.92
CA LEU A 117 3.33 7.59 -8.23
C LEU A 117 2.42 6.80 -9.17
N ASP A 118 3.00 6.19 -10.21
CA ASP A 118 2.30 5.20 -11.02
C ASP A 118 1.94 3.96 -10.20
N GLU A 119 1.02 3.12 -10.70
CA GLU A 119 0.49 1.98 -9.96
C GLU A 119 1.57 1.02 -9.46
N ARG A 120 2.62 0.76 -10.27
CA ARG A 120 3.71 -0.13 -9.88
C ARG A 120 4.54 0.47 -8.75
N ARG A 121 4.87 1.76 -8.83
CA ARG A 121 5.63 2.47 -7.79
C ARG A 121 4.79 2.64 -6.53
N ALA A 122 3.52 2.95 -6.67
CA ALA A 122 2.56 3.08 -5.58
C ALA A 122 2.41 1.75 -4.84
N GLY A 123 2.22 0.63 -5.54
CA GLY A 123 2.15 -0.71 -4.94
C GLY A 123 3.40 -1.07 -4.14
N ARG A 124 4.60 -0.83 -4.70
CA ARG A 124 5.87 -1.07 -3.99
C ARG A 124 6.00 -0.20 -2.74
N PHE A 125 5.66 1.08 -2.84
CA PHE A 125 5.72 2.00 -1.70
C PHE A 125 4.73 1.60 -0.60
N ARG A 126 3.48 1.30 -0.96
CA ARG A 126 2.44 0.85 -0.01
C ARG A 126 2.90 -0.41 0.73
N HIS A 127 3.40 -1.41 0.01
CA HIS A 127 3.91 -2.65 0.61
C HIS A 127 5.05 -2.37 1.60
N ALA A 128 6.06 -1.61 1.18
CA ALA A 128 7.20 -1.28 2.04
C ALA A 128 6.79 -0.43 3.25
N ALA A 129 5.83 0.48 3.10
CA ALA A 129 5.35 1.32 4.18
C ALA A 129 4.58 0.51 5.22
N TRP A 130 3.69 -0.40 4.80
CA TRP A 130 2.99 -1.30 5.71
C TRP A 130 3.94 -2.20 6.50
N ALA A 131 4.96 -2.75 5.84
CA ALA A 131 6.02 -3.53 6.49
C ALA A 131 6.83 -2.70 7.50
N ALA A 132 7.11 -1.42 7.20
CA ALA A 132 7.83 -0.53 8.10
C ALA A 132 7.01 -0.08 9.32
N LEU A 133 5.68 -0.03 9.20
CA LEU A 133 4.76 0.31 10.28
C LEU A 133 4.46 -0.88 11.21
N HIS A 134 4.55 -2.09 10.66
CA HIS A 134 4.38 -3.34 11.40
C HIS A 134 5.66 -4.15 11.24
N PRO A 135 6.81 -3.64 11.73
CA PRO A 135 8.02 -4.44 11.73
C PRO A 135 7.67 -5.69 12.51
N ALA A 136 7.76 -6.86 11.88
CA ALA A 136 7.42 -8.11 12.52
C ALA A 136 8.23 -8.20 13.83
N GLY A 137 7.57 -7.95 14.96
CA GLY A 137 7.98 -8.60 16.19
C GLY A 137 7.98 -10.07 15.82
N SER A 138 9.14 -10.71 15.95
CA SER A 138 9.43 -12.08 15.50
C SER A 138 8.15 -12.91 15.42
N PRO A 139 7.79 -13.50 14.27
CA PRO A 139 6.60 -14.33 14.20
C PRO A 139 6.80 -15.48 15.19
N SER A 140 6.29 -15.31 16.41
CA SER A 140 6.07 -16.40 17.33
C SER A 140 4.93 -17.19 16.73
N VAL A 141 5.28 -18.02 15.74
CA VAL A 141 4.47 -19.12 15.25
C VAL A 141 4.44 -20.18 16.37
N SER A 142 3.78 -19.85 17.48
CA SER A 142 3.26 -20.82 18.43
C SER A 142 1.75 -20.75 18.31
N GLY A 143 1.18 -21.67 17.52
CA GLY A 143 -0.26 -21.78 17.31
C GLY A 143 -0.73 -22.02 15.88
N ALA A 144 0.16 -22.28 14.90
CA ALA A 144 -0.24 -22.84 13.61
C ALA A 144 0.19 -24.30 13.53
N ASP A 145 -0.35 -25.10 14.45
CA ASP A 145 -0.52 -26.54 14.25
C ASP A 145 -1.85 -26.76 13.54
N SER A 146 -1.75 -27.52 12.44
CA SER A 146 -2.81 -28.31 11.80
C SER A 146 -3.95 -27.61 11.03
N ALA A 147 -4.00 -28.00 9.74
CA ALA A 147 -5.15 -28.00 8.84
C ALA A 147 -5.54 -26.71 8.10
N ASP A 148 -4.67 -26.23 7.20
CA ASP A 148 -5.14 -25.86 5.84
C ASP A 148 -3.95 -25.73 4.87
N ARG A 149 -3.48 -26.87 4.35
CA ARG A 149 -2.54 -26.89 3.22
C ARG A 149 -3.25 -27.58 2.06
N PRO A 150 -3.59 -26.87 0.97
CA PRO A 150 -4.03 -27.56 -0.24
C PRO A 150 -2.86 -28.41 -0.78
N ALA A 151 -3.18 -29.65 -1.10
CA ALA A 151 -2.24 -30.67 -1.54
C ALA A 151 -1.39 -30.23 -2.76
N PRO A 152 -0.11 -30.64 -2.86
CA PRO A 152 0.66 -30.42 -4.07
C PRO A 152 0.09 -31.28 -5.20
N VAL A 153 -0.34 -30.62 -6.28
CA VAL A 153 -0.77 -31.26 -7.53
C VAL A 153 0.41 -32.08 -8.08
N ALA A 154 0.19 -33.39 -8.23
CA ALA A 154 1.17 -34.32 -8.77
C ALA A 154 1.47 -33.99 -10.25
N LEU A 155 2.71 -33.59 -10.52
CA LEU A 155 3.24 -33.48 -11.88
C LEU A 155 3.55 -34.90 -12.37
N GLY A 156 2.72 -35.42 -13.28
CA GLY A 156 2.91 -36.71 -13.92
C GLY A 156 4.21 -36.74 -14.72
N ARG A 157 5.10 -37.68 -14.37
CA ARG A 157 6.27 -38.06 -15.15
C ARG A 157 5.81 -38.87 -16.37
N HIS A 158 6.19 -38.43 -17.56
CA HIS A 158 6.34 -39.30 -18.71
C HIS A 158 7.74 -39.11 -19.29
N ASP A 159 8.56 -40.12 -19.02
CA ASP A 159 9.83 -40.48 -19.64
C ASP A 159 9.51 -41.89 -20.23
N THR A 160 9.83 -42.33 -21.45
CA THR A 160 11.13 -42.32 -22.14
C THR A 160 11.01 -42.84 -23.61
N ALA A 161 11.68 -42.14 -24.55
CA ALA A 161 12.48 -42.56 -25.75
C ALA A 161 11.95 -43.47 -26.89
N PRO A 162 12.76 -43.78 -27.95
CA PRO A 162 13.59 -42.93 -28.83
C PRO A 162 13.30 -43.15 -30.33
N GLY A 163 13.84 -42.31 -31.21
CA GLY A 163 13.90 -42.58 -32.65
C GLY A 163 14.92 -41.68 -33.35
N GLU A 164 16.06 -42.25 -33.71
CA GLU A 164 17.11 -41.65 -34.53
C GLU A 164 16.60 -41.25 -35.92
N ALA A 165 17.10 -40.12 -36.44
CA ALA A 165 17.51 -39.98 -37.83
C ALA A 165 18.45 -38.77 -37.98
N THR A 166 19.74 -39.09 -38.02
CA THR A 166 20.78 -38.56 -38.92
C THR A 166 20.37 -37.47 -39.93
N SER A 167 21.21 -36.42 -40.02
CA SER A 167 21.79 -35.81 -41.25
C SER A 167 22.20 -34.37 -40.89
N ASP A 168 23.48 -34.12 -40.62
CA ASP A 168 24.59 -33.94 -41.56
C ASP A 168 24.57 -32.58 -42.31
N ALA A 169 25.68 -31.88 -42.14
CA ALA A 169 26.28 -30.82 -42.97
C ALA A 169 26.24 -29.33 -42.54
N PRO A 170 27.36 -28.59 -42.76
CA PRO A 170 27.76 -27.37 -42.05
C PRO A 170 27.56 -26.06 -42.88
N PRO A 171 27.88 -24.85 -42.35
CA PRO A 171 27.53 -23.59 -43.00
C PRO A 171 28.51 -23.21 -44.12
N VAL A 172 27.94 -22.81 -45.27
CA VAL A 172 28.60 -22.10 -46.37
C VAL A 172 27.80 -20.80 -46.58
N ALA A 173 28.35 -19.62 -46.87
CA ALA A 173 29.69 -19.25 -47.28
C ALA A 173 29.96 -17.80 -46.87
N SER A 174 31.20 -17.52 -46.53
CA SER A 174 31.84 -16.23 -46.78
C SER A 174 31.80 -15.95 -48.28
N ALA A 175 31.40 -14.74 -48.67
CA ALA A 175 31.71 -14.19 -49.98
C ALA A 175 32.41 -12.83 -49.79
N LEU A 176 33.73 -12.89 -49.92
CA LEU A 176 34.58 -11.79 -50.35
C LEU A 176 34.27 -11.43 -51.82
N GLY A 177 34.39 -10.16 -52.14
CA GLY A 177 34.39 -9.58 -53.49
C GLY A 177 34.18 -8.07 -53.34
N ALA A 178 35.24 -7.29 -53.09
CA ALA A 178 36.06 -6.65 -54.12
C ALA A 178 35.26 -5.64 -54.95
N ASP A 179 35.55 -4.34 -54.82
CA ASP A 179 36.30 -3.63 -55.87
C ASP A 179 36.64 -2.20 -55.43
N GLN A 180 37.78 -1.74 -55.93
CA GLN A 180 38.48 -0.50 -55.66
C GLN A 180 38.36 0.35 -56.92
N VAL A 181 37.83 1.58 -56.85
CA VAL A 181 38.11 2.60 -57.89
C VAL A 181 37.83 4.04 -57.41
N ALA A 182 38.85 4.87 -57.63
CA ALA A 182 38.93 6.34 -57.69
C ALA A 182 38.82 7.15 -56.38
#